data_AF-A0A6H2NS34-F1
#
_entry.id   AF-A0A6H2NS34-F1
#
_cell.length_a   1.000
_cell.length_b   1.000
_cell.length_c   1.000
_cell.angle_alpha   90.00
_cell.angle_beta   90.00
_cell.angle_gamma   90.00
#
_symmetry.space_group_name_H-M   'P 1'
#
loop_
_entity.id
_entity.type
_entity.pdbx_description
1 polymer ?
#
loop_
_entity_poly.entity_id
_entity_poly.type
_entity_poly.pdbx_seq_one_letter_code
_entity_poly.pdbx_strand_id
1 'polypeptide(L)'
;MSLKELQIRDEYRSDCDHLIQDFYVPCLEQSSGYSRAVGFFSSSSMAAVAQGLTAFIRSQGRMRLVTSPKLSQDDIEAIAQGLQSRDQVIQQALVRELEQDLEQVLKDRLACLAWLLSQGVLDIKLAIPKNSRQWGIYHEKLGVFEDGDRNYIAFTGSANESSSALIDNFECLDVFTSWDERVQARAQN
;
A
#
# COMPACT_ATOMS: atom_id res chain seq x y z
N MET A 1 5.63 -7.75 -17.80
CA MET A 1 6.20 -6.40 -17.66
C MET A 1 6.88 -6.37 -16.31
N SER A 2 8.02 -5.69 -16.22
CA SER A 2 8.92 -5.75 -15.06
C SER A 2 9.12 -4.36 -14.46
N LEU A 3 9.32 -4.31 -13.13
CA LEU A 3 9.71 -3.07 -12.44
C LEU A 3 11.01 -2.47 -13.00
N LYS A 4 11.89 -3.28 -13.61
CA LYS A 4 13.13 -2.82 -14.27
C LYS A 4 12.90 -1.94 -15.50
N GLU A 5 11.72 -2.04 -16.11
CA GLU A 5 11.38 -1.27 -17.31
C GLU A 5 10.94 0.16 -16.96
N LEU A 6 10.67 0.43 -15.68
CA LEU A 6 10.27 1.74 -15.19
C LEU A 6 11.48 2.69 -15.09
N GLN A 7 11.29 3.94 -15.51
CA GLN A 7 12.26 5.01 -15.29
C GLN A 7 12.09 5.59 -13.88
N ILE A 8 12.59 4.87 -12.89
CA ILE A 8 12.51 5.24 -11.48
C ILE A 8 13.76 6.02 -11.06
N ARG A 9 13.55 7.08 -10.26
CA ARG A 9 14.63 7.89 -9.68
C ARG A 9 15.03 7.38 -8.30
N ASP A 10 16.26 7.70 -7.88
CA ASP A 10 16.77 7.38 -6.54
C ASP A 10 16.06 8.19 -5.43
N GLU A 11 15.49 9.36 -5.77
CA GLU A 11 14.78 10.24 -4.86
C GLU A 11 13.56 10.88 -5.56
N TYR A 12 12.46 11.07 -4.80
CA TYR A 12 11.30 11.86 -5.20
C TYR A 12 10.93 12.85 -4.10
N ARG A 13 10.60 14.09 -4.46
CA ARG A 13 10.21 15.14 -3.50
C ARG A 13 8.94 15.83 -3.97
N SER A 14 7.96 15.98 -3.08
CA SER A 14 6.64 16.50 -3.49
C SER A 14 6.62 17.98 -3.91
N ASP A 15 7.73 18.72 -3.76
CA ASP A 15 7.88 20.08 -4.31
C ASP A 15 8.21 20.11 -5.81
N CYS A 16 8.78 19.04 -6.34
CA CYS A 16 9.15 18.93 -7.76
C CYS A 16 8.54 17.72 -8.47
N ASP A 17 8.00 16.75 -7.73
CA ASP A 17 7.48 15.49 -8.25
C ASP A 17 6.05 15.22 -7.78
N HIS A 18 5.27 14.53 -8.60
CA HIS A 18 3.95 14.02 -8.23
C HIS A 18 4.09 12.59 -7.71
N LEU A 19 4.28 12.40 -6.41
CA LEU A 19 4.56 11.08 -5.81
C LEU A 19 3.57 9.99 -6.27
N ILE A 20 2.29 10.33 -6.41
CA ILE A 20 1.27 9.39 -6.89
C ILE A 20 1.55 8.96 -8.34
N GLN A 21 1.69 9.92 -9.26
CA GLN A 21 1.73 9.65 -10.70
C GLN A 21 3.13 9.23 -11.17
N ASP A 22 4.17 9.76 -10.54
CA ASP A 22 5.55 9.56 -10.95
C ASP A 22 6.20 8.33 -10.27
N PHE A 23 5.62 7.86 -9.15
CA PHE A 23 6.17 6.75 -8.38
C PHE A 23 5.14 5.66 -8.05
N TYR A 24 4.09 5.96 -7.28
CA TYR A 24 3.17 4.93 -6.79
C TYR A 24 2.38 4.22 -7.89
N VAL A 25 1.76 4.95 -8.81
CA VAL A 25 0.93 4.38 -9.88
C VAL A 25 1.78 3.49 -10.81
N PRO A 26 2.91 3.95 -11.38
CA PRO A 26 3.76 3.10 -12.21
C PRO A 26 4.26 1.85 -11.48
N CYS A 27 4.65 1.97 -10.21
CA CYS A 27 5.11 0.83 -9.43
C CYS A 27 3.99 -0.19 -9.18
N LEU A 28 2.79 0.27 -8.79
CA LEU A 28 1.63 -0.61 -8.56
C LEU A 28 1.21 -1.35 -9.83
N GLU A 29 1.20 -0.65 -10.98
CA GLU A 29 0.83 -1.25 -12.27
C GLU A 29 1.76 -2.39 -12.68
N GLN A 30 3.04 -2.34 -12.28
CA GLN A 30 4.05 -3.35 -12.62
C GLN A 30 4.35 -4.35 -11.51
N SER A 31 3.64 -4.25 -10.38
CA SER A 31 3.86 -5.11 -9.22
C SER A 31 2.90 -6.28 -9.16
N SER A 32 3.39 -7.39 -8.61
CA SER A 32 2.60 -8.54 -8.15
C SER A 32 2.50 -8.59 -6.62
N GLY A 33 3.37 -7.86 -5.92
CA GLY A 33 3.36 -7.72 -4.47
C GLY A 33 3.58 -6.28 -4.04
N TYR A 34 2.86 -5.85 -3.01
CA TYR A 34 3.10 -4.57 -2.34
C TYR A 34 3.11 -4.77 -0.83
N SER A 35 4.19 -4.40 -0.17
CA SER A 35 4.29 -4.45 1.30
C SER A 35 4.50 -3.05 1.83
N ARG A 36 3.72 -2.67 2.83
CA ARG A 36 3.78 -1.35 3.44
C ARG A 36 3.84 -1.45 4.96
N ALA A 37 4.79 -0.76 5.55
CA ALA A 37 4.94 -0.60 6.99
C ALA A 37 4.92 0.88 7.33
N VAL A 38 3.88 1.32 8.03
CA VAL A 38 3.66 2.73 8.38
C VAL A 38 3.28 2.91 9.82
N GLY A 39 3.64 4.04 10.40
CA GLY A 39 3.15 4.39 11.73
C GLY A 39 1.68 4.78 11.75
N PHE A 40 1.23 5.51 10.72
CA PHE A 40 -0.14 5.94 10.57
C PHE A 40 -0.66 5.51 9.20
N PHE A 41 -1.86 4.93 9.20
CA PHE A 41 -2.58 4.49 8.01
C PHE A 41 -3.95 5.16 7.96
N SER A 42 -4.35 5.61 6.78
CA SER A 42 -5.71 6.02 6.45
C SER A 42 -6.09 5.45 5.09
N SER A 43 -7.31 4.91 4.98
CA SER A 43 -7.88 4.42 3.72
C SER A 43 -7.86 5.45 2.58
N SER A 44 -7.78 6.75 2.92
CA SER A 44 -7.67 7.84 1.93
C SER A 44 -6.49 7.68 0.97
N SER A 45 -5.39 7.08 1.41
CA SER A 45 -4.24 6.75 0.55
C SER A 45 -4.58 5.79 -0.57
N MET A 46 -5.38 4.77 -0.30
CA MET A 46 -5.79 3.75 -1.27
C MET A 46 -6.65 4.37 -2.38
N ALA A 47 -7.55 5.28 -2.01
CA ALA A 47 -8.35 6.03 -2.98
C ALA A 47 -7.47 6.95 -3.85
N ALA A 48 -6.42 7.55 -3.27
CA ALA A 48 -5.49 8.41 -4.01
C ALA A 48 -4.71 7.64 -5.09
N VAL A 49 -4.37 6.37 -4.84
CA VAL A 49 -3.66 5.50 -5.79
C VAL A 49 -4.58 4.53 -6.53
N ALA A 50 -5.89 4.79 -6.55
CA ALA A 50 -6.91 3.88 -7.08
C ALA A 50 -6.62 3.38 -8.51
N GLN A 51 -6.06 4.25 -9.36
CA GLN A 51 -5.67 3.87 -10.73
C GLN A 51 -4.64 2.74 -10.73
N GLY A 52 -3.52 2.91 -10.04
CA GLY A 52 -2.47 1.89 -9.95
C GLY A 52 -2.97 0.63 -9.22
N LEU A 53 -3.79 0.82 -8.19
CA LEU A 53 -4.39 -0.29 -7.45
C LEU A 53 -5.35 -1.12 -8.32
N THR A 54 -6.07 -0.52 -9.25
CA THR A 54 -6.94 -1.24 -10.20
C THR A 54 -6.13 -2.21 -11.05
N ALA A 55 -5.00 -1.74 -11.61
CA ALA A 55 -4.11 -2.57 -12.40
C ALA A 55 -3.48 -3.69 -11.56
N PHE A 56 -3.03 -3.36 -10.34
CA PHE A 56 -2.49 -4.31 -9.37
C PHE A 56 -3.49 -5.42 -9.00
N ILE A 57 -4.76 -5.08 -8.82
CA ILE A 57 -5.82 -6.07 -8.54
C ILE A 57 -6.06 -6.94 -9.77
N ARG A 58 -6.13 -6.34 -10.97
CA ARG A 58 -6.32 -7.07 -12.24
C ARG A 58 -5.16 -8.03 -12.53
N SER A 59 -3.94 -7.73 -12.07
CA SER A 59 -2.77 -8.62 -12.15
C SER A 59 -2.72 -9.66 -11.02
N GLN A 60 -3.77 -9.78 -10.20
CA GLN A 60 -3.85 -10.67 -9.04
C GLN A 60 -2.80 -10.38 -7.96
N GLY A 61 -2.40 -9.10 -7.84
CA GLY A 61 -1.42 -8.66 -6.87
C GLY A 61 -1.86 -8.87 -5.41
N ARG A 62 -0.87 -9.01 -4.51
CA ARG A 62 -1.10 -9.18 -3.07
C ARG A 62 -0.45 -8.07 -2.25
N MET A 63 -1.25 -7.44 -1.40
CA MET A 63 -0.85 -6.33 -0.54
C MET A 63 -0.74 -6.77 0.92
N ARG A 64 0.30 -6.28 1.62
CA ARG A 64 0.53 -6.48 3.05
C ARG A 64 0.70 -5.12 3.72
N LEU A 65 -0.03 -4.87 4.79
CA LEU A 65 0.04 -3.63 5.56
C LEU A 65 0.33 -3.92 7.03
N VAL A 66 1.37 -3.30 7.57
CA VAL A 66 1.66 -3.25 9.00
C VAL A 66 1.50 -1.82 9.48
N THR A 67 0.62 -1.59 10.47
CA THR A 67 0.35 -0.25 11.01
C THR A 67 0.19 -0.25 12.53
N SER A 68 0.41 0.90 13.16
CA SER A 68 0.00 1.10 14.57
C SER A 68 -1.53 1.04 14.69
N PRO A 69 -2.09 0.69 15.87
CA PRO A 69 -3.53 0.65 16.12
C PRO A 69 -4.21 2.05 16.17
N LYS A 70 -3.57 3.08 15.60
CA LYS A 70 -4.09 4.46 15.56
C LYS A 70 -4.87 4.68 14.26
N LEU A 71 -6.06 4.08 14.20
CA LEU A 71 -6.96 4.13 13.05
C LEU A 71 -8.17 5.03 13.35
N SER A 72 -8.81 5.58 12.31
CA SER A 72 -10.09 6.26 12.48
C SER A 72 -11.20 5.26 12.80
N GLN A 73 -12.28 5.70 13.43
CA GLN A 73 -13.42 4.83 13.75
C GLN A 73 -14.00 4.19 12.47
N ASP A 74 -14.16 4.99 11.41
CA ASP A 74 -14.63 4.49 10.11
C ASP A 74 -13.69 3.42 9.52
N ASP A 75 -12.37 3.63 9.62
CA ASP A 75 -11.39 2.64 9.12
C ASP A 75 -11.46 1.35 9.93
N ILE A 76 -11.65 1.44 11.25
CA ILE A 76 -11.83 0.26 12.13
C ILE A 76 -13.06 -0.54 11.71
N GLU A 77 -14.18 0.15 11.45
CA GLU A 77 -15.43 -0.48 11.01
C GLU A 77 -15.29 -1.16 9.65
N ALA A 78 -14.67 -0.49 8.67
CA ALA A 78 -14.39 -1.07 7.37
C ALA A 78 -13.46 -2.28 7.45
N ILE A 79 -12.43 -2.24 8.30
CA ILE A 79 -11.54 -3.39 8.55
C ILE A 79 -12.31 -4.55 9.16
N ALA A 80 -13.12 -4.29 10.19
CA ALA A 80 -13.92 -5.30 10.85
C ALA A 80 -14.91 -5.96 9.88
N GLN A 81 -15.60 -5.16 9.06
CA GLN A 81 -16.53 -5.64 8.05
C GLN A 81 -15.82 -6.49 6.98
N GLY A 82 -14.67 -6.02 6.48
CA GLY A 82 -13.89 -6.75 5.47
C GLY A 82 -13.39 -8.10 5.96
N LEU A 83 -12.87 -8.15 7.21
CA LEU A 83 -12.41 -9.39 7.84
C LEU A 83 -13.57 -10.35 8.15
N GLN A 84 -14.69 -9.85 8.69
CA GLN A 84 -15.88 -10.68 8.92
C GLN A 84 -16.40 -11.28 7.62
N SER A 85 -16.46 -10.50 6.55
CA SER A 85 -16.91 -10.97 5.22
C SER A 85 -15.94 -12.01 4.65
N ARG A 86 -14.63 -11.84 4.87
CA ARG A 86 -13.60 -12.82 4.50
C ARG A 86 -13.77 -14.14 5.24
N ASP A 87 -14.17 -14.12 6.51
CA ASP A 87 -14.39 -15.33 7.30
C ASP A 87 -15.75 -15.98 7.00
N GLN A 88 -16.73 -15.17 6.61
CA GLN A 88 -18.11 -15.62 6.38
C GLN A 88 -18.35 -16.24 5.01
N VAL A 89 -17.39 -16.25 4.06
CA VAL A 89 -17.48 -16.65 2.62
C VAL A 89 -18.73 -17.45 2.25
N ILE A 90 -19.86 -16.76 2.28
CA ILE A 90 -21.16 -17.12 1.77
C ILE A 90 -21.60 -15.80 1.19
N GLN A 91 -21.32 -15.59 -0.09
CA GLN A 91 -22.08 -14.80 -1.08
C GLN A 91 -21.16 -14.47 -2.26
N GLN A 92 -20.81 -15.51 -3.04
CA GLN A 92 -20.12 -15.38 -4.33
C GLN A 92 -20.89 -14.48 -5.33
N ALA A 93 -22.16 -14.16 -5.06
CA ALA A 93 -22.98 -13.26 -5.87
C ALA A 93 -22.65 -11.77 -5.64
N LEU A 94 -22.39 -11.33 -4.41
CA LEU A 94 -22.09 -9.93 -4.09
C LEU A 94 -20.70 -9.52 -4.59
N VAL A 95 -19.74 -10.44 -4.54
CA VAL A 95 -18.38 -10.25 -5.06
C VAL A 95 -18.38 -10.01 -6.57
N ARG A 96 -19.24 -10.73 -7.31
CA ARG A 96 -19.37 -10.59 -8.78
C ARG A 96 -19.96 -9.26 -9.23
N GLU A 97 -20.90 -8.69 -8.47
CA GLU A 97 -21.42 -7.34 -8.77
C GLU A 97 -20.36 -6.26 -8.47
N LEU A 98 -19.56 -6.43 -7.41
CA LEU A 98 -18.46 -5.50 -7.09
C LEU A 98 -17.30 -5.56 -8.11
N GLU A 99 -17.07 -6.70 -8.77
CA GLU A 99 -16.11 -6.81 -9.88
C GLU A 99 -16.54 -5.99 -11.11
N GLN A 100 -17.85 -5.85 -11.36
CA GLN A 100 -18.37 -5.08 -12.50
C GLN A 100 -18.15 -3.56 -12.33
N ASP A 101 -18.03 -3.08 -11.09
CA ASP A 101 -17.85 -1.67 -10.73
C ASP A 101 -16.59 -1.42 -9.87
N LEU A 102 -15.52 -2.23 -10.06
CA LEU A 102 -14.28 -2.11 -9.28
C LEU A 102 -13.76 -0.67 -9.21
N GLU A 103 -13.78 0.06 -10.33
CA GLU A 103 -13.34 1.46 -10.40
C GLU A 103 -14.19 2.39 -9.53
N GLN A 104 -15.47 2.10 -9.35
CA GLN A 104 -16.35 2.88 -8.49
C GLN A 104 -16.12 2.55 -7.01
N VAL A 105 -15.90 1.27 -6.69
CA VAL A 105 -15.55 0.81 -5.34
C VAL A 105 -14.22 1.43 -4.88
N LEU A 106 -13.22 1.49 -5.77
CA LEU A 106 -11.91 2.04 -5.45
C LEU A 106 -11.92 3.56 -5.23
N LYS A 107 -12.95 4.28 -5.71
CA LYS A 107 -13.14 5.72 -5.42
C LYS A 107 -13.67 5.98 -4.01
N ASP A 108 -14.41 5.04 -3.44
CA ASP A 108 -14.84 5.11 -2.04
C ASP A 108 -13.78 4.46 -1.14
N ARG A 109 -13.11 5.26 -0.32
CA ARG A 109 -12.00 4.80 0.52
C ARG A 109 -12.39 3.63 1.46
N LEU A 110 -13.61 3.65 2.02
CA LEU A 110 -14.04 2.66 3.01
C LEU A 110 -14.49 1.38 2.31
N ALA A 111 -15.25 1.52 1.22
CA ALA A 111 -15.66 0.38 0.41
C ALA A 111 -14.45 -0.34 -0.20
N CYS A 112 -13.47 0.41 -0.69
CA CYS A 112 -12.18 -0.08 -1.17
C CYS A 112 -11.46 -0.92 -0.10
N LEU A 113 -11.27 -0.37 1.11
CA LEU A 113 -10.57 -1.06 2.19
C LEU A 113 -11.28 -2.36 2.59
N ALA A 114 -12.59 -2.31 2.80
CA ALA A 114 -13.39 -3.48 3.15
C ALA A 114 -13.34 -4.55 2.04
N TRP A 115 -13.43 -4.14 0.77
CA TRP A 115 -13.36 -5.03 -0.37
C TRP A 115 -12.01 -5.74 -0.46
N LEU A 116 -10.90 -5.00 -0.40
CA LEU A 116 -9.54 -5.56 -0.46
C LEU A 116 -9.30 -6.63 0.61
N LEU A 117 -9.78 -6.39 1.83
CA LEU A 117 -9.70 -7.35 2.94
C LEU A 117 -10.60 -8.56 2.69
N SER A 118 -11.84 -8.34 2.23
CA SER A 118 -12.79 -9.42 1.94
C SER A 118 -12.30 -10.39 0.88
N GLN A 119 -11.61 -9.88 -0.15
CA GLN A 119 -11.03 -10.67 -1.24
C GLN A 119 -9.66 -11.27 -0.88
N GLY A 120 -9.13 -10.95 0.30
CA GLY A 120 -7.78 -11.32 0.72
C GLY A 120 -6.68 -10.70 -0.15
N VAL A 121 -7.00 -9.67 -0.95
CA VAL A 121 -6.00 -8.90 -1.70
C VAL A 121 -5.10 -8.16 -0.73
N LEU A 122 -5.68 -7.61 0.35
CA LEU A 122 -4.96 -6.99 1.45
C LEU A 122 -4.93 -7.90 2.68
N ASP A 123 -3.74 -8.06 3.27
CA ASP A 123 -3.55 -8.55 4.63
C ASP A 123 -3.09 -7.40 5.53
N ILE A 124 -3.75 -7.21 6.67
CA ILE A 124 -3.45 -6.13 7.61
C ILE A 124 -3.05 -6.69 8.98
N LYS A 125 -1.95 -6.17 9.54
CA LYS A 125 -1.45 -6.53 10.87
C LYS A 125 -1.22 -5.28 11.70
N LEU A 126 -1.66 -5.33 12.95
CA LEU A 126 -1.43 -4.25 13.91
C LEU A 126 -0.14 -4.49 14.70
N ALA A 127 0.78 -3.53 14.63
CA ALA A 127 2.00 -3.55 15.42
C ALA A 127 1.72 -3.05 16.84
N ILE A 128 1.67 -3.98 17.81
CA ILE A 128 1.44 -3.67 19.22
C ILE A 128 2.76 -3.85 19.99
N PRO A 129 3.36 -2.79 20.55
CA PRO A 129 4.58 -2.90 21.33
C PRO A 129 4.33 -3.73 22.61
N LYS A 130 5.14 -4.77 22.83
CA LYS A 130 4.95 -5.72 23.94
C LYS A 130 5.28 -5.17 25.33
N ASN A 131 5.95 -4.01 25.45
CA ASN A 131 6.52 -3.61 26.73
C ASN A 131 6.83 -2.11 26.87
N SER A 132 5.81 -1.28 27.12
CA SER A 132 6.08 0.14 27.33
C SER A 132 5.10 0.82 28.29
N ARG A 133 5.61 1.22 29.46
CA ARG A 133 4.95 2.14 30.41
C ARG A 133 4.65 3.53 29.80
N GLN A 134 5.12 3.80 28.58
CA GLN A 134 4.78 4.91 27.71
C GLN A 134 4.55 4.37 26.30
N TRP A 135 3.37 4.57 25.71
CA TRP A 135 2.99 3.99 24.42
C TRP A 135 3.87 4.53 23.28
N GLY A 136 4.98 3.84 22.98
CA GLY A 136 5.80 4.13 21.81
C GLY A 136 5.02 3.72 20.55
N ILE A 137 4.88 4.62 19.59
CA ILE A 137 4.26 4.32 18.30
C ILE A 137 5.27 3.65 17.38
N TYR A 138 4.85 2.57 16.70
CA TYR A 138 5.57 2.08 15.52
C TYR A 138 5.58 3.23 14.50
N HIS A 139 6.75 3.67 14.03
CA HIS A 139 6.89 4.88 13.21
C HIS A 139 7.81 4.69 12.00
N GLU A 140 7.99 3.43 11.59
CA GLU A 140 8.59 3.07 10.31
C GLU A 140 7.74 3.60 9.15
N LYS A 141 8.38 3.87 8.02
CA LYS A 141 7.75 4.30 6.76
C LYS A 141 8.43 3.60 5.59
N LEU A 142 8.46 2.28 5.63
CA LEU A 142 9.04 1.45 4.59
C LEU A 142 7.96 0.93 3.65
N GLY A 143 8.22 0.92 2.35
CA GLY A 143 7.39 0.22 1.38
C GLY A 143 8.25 -0.59 0.41
N VAL A 144 7.69 -1.66 -0.12
CA VAL A 144 8.36 -2.55 -1.08
C VAL A 144 7.36 -3.00 -2.13
N PHE A 145 7.67 -2.70 -3.39
CA PHE A 145 7.04 -3.24 -4.58
C PHE A 145 7.84 -4.43 -5.09
N GLU A 146 7.17 -5.49 -5.53
CA GLU A 146 7.80 -6.72 -6.05
C GLU A 146 7.07 -7.19 -7.32
N ASP A 147 7.80 -7.47 -8.40
CA ASP A 147 7.26 -8.03 -9.64
C ASP A 147 7.35 -9.57 -9.68
N GLY A 148 6.77 -10.16 -10.73
CA GLY A 148 6.78 -11.63 -10.91
C GLY A 148 8.18 -12.24 -11.10
N ASP A 149 9.17 -11.42 -11.45
CA ASP A 149 10.57 -11.82 -11.64
C ASP A 149 11.40 -11.62 -10.35
N ARG A 150 10.74 -11.27 -9.23
CA ARG A 150 11.34 -10.95 -7.92
C ARG A 150 12.28 -9.75 -7.94
N ASN A 151 12.15 -8.87 -8.93
CA ASN A 151 12.74 -7.55 -8.82
C ASN A 151 11.92 -6.76 -7.82
N TYR A 152 12.59 -5.98 -6.99
CA TYR A 152 11.92 -5.12 -6.01
C TYR A 152 12.37 -3.67 -6.12
N ILE A 153 11.44 -2.78 -5.77
CA ILE A 153 11.67 -1.37 -5.50
C ILE A 153 11.26 -1.15 -4.05
N ALA A 154 12.25 -0.92 -3.19
CA ALA A 154 12.02 -0.53 -1.81
C ALA A 154 12.08 0.99 -1.69
N PHE A 155 11.32 1.57 -0.77
CA PHE A 155 11.37 3.00 -0.50
C PHE A 155 11.18 3.28 0.99
N THR A 156 11.81 4.33 1.47
CA THR A 156 11.58 4.91 2.79
C THR A 156 11.49 6.41 2.66
N GLY A 157 10.86 7.08 3.61
CA GLY A 157 10.67 8.51 3.51
C GLY A 157 9.92 9.10 4.67
N SER A 158 9.53 10.36 4.52
CA SER A 158 8.69 11.07 5.50
C SER A 158 7.20 10.76 5.33
N ALA A 159 6.79 10.28 4.15
CA ALA A 159 5.39 10.04 3.80
C ALA A 159 4.75 8.90 4.61
N ASN A 160 3.66 9.22 5.32
CA ASN A 160 2.71 8.23 5.85
C ASN A 160 1.73 7.77 4.75
N GLU A 161 0.91 6.76 5.05
CA GLU A 161 -0.09 6.26 4.10
C GLU A 161 -1.45 7.00 4.30
N SER A 162 -1.52 8.27 3.89
CA SER A 162 -2.76 9.08 3.85
C SER A 162 -2.81 9.94 2.59
N SER A 163 -4.00 10.36 2.15
CA SER A 163 -4.11 11.29 1.02
C SER A 163 -3.36 12.60 1.28
N SER A 164 -3.43 13.12 2.49
CA SER A 164 -2.70 14.32 2.88
C SER A 164 -1.17 14.15 2.78
N ALA A 165 -0.64 12.98 3.15
CA ALA A 165 0.79 12.71 2.98
C ALA A 165 1.16 12.59 1.50
N LEU A 166 0.32 11.97 0.68
CA LEU A 166 0.62 11.72 -0.72
C LEU A 166 0.34 12.90 -1.67
N ILE A 167 -0.49 13.86 -1.25
CA ILE A 167 -0.99 14.97 -2.10
C ILE A 167 -0.63 16.34 -1.52
N ASP A 168 -0.84 16.55 -0.22
CA ASP A 168 -0.84 17.90 0.37
C ASP A 168 0.46 18.23 1.11
N ASN A 169 1.16 17.22 1.63
CA ASN A 169 2.35 17.41 2.45
C ASN A 169 3.63 17.54 1.61
N PHE A 170 4.60 18.23 2.19
CA PHE A 170 5.98 18.16 1.74
C PHE A 170 6.60 16.84 2.21
N GLU A 171 6.83 15.91 1.28
CA GLU A 171 7.37 14.58 1.57
C GLU A 171 8.57 14.28 0.67
N CYS A 172 9.49 13.47 1.19
CA CYS A 172 10.60 12.90 0.43
C CYS A 172 10.54 11.37 0.49
N LEU A 173 10.83 10.73 -0.63
CA LEU A 173 11.01 9.29 -0.75
C LEU A 173 12.42 8.99 -1.27
N ASP A 174 13.19 8.25 -0.49
CA ASP A 174 14.42 7.59 -0.92
C ASP A 174 14.06 6.22 -1.50
N VAL A 175 14.53 5.92 -2.71
CA VAL A 175 14.18 4.72 -3.46
C VAL A 175 15.40 3.84 -3.68
N PHE A 176 15.21 2.53 -3.53
CA PHE A 176 16.25 1.51 -3.62
C PHE A 176 15.77 0.41 -4.54
N THR A 177 16.47 0.18 -5.64
CA THR A 177 16.10 -0.86 -6.61
C THR A 177 16.98 -2.09 -6.42
N SER A 178 16.39 -3.27 -6.62
CA SER A 178 17.10 -4.56 -6.51
C SER A 178 18.22 -4.75 -7.53
N TRP A 179 18.23 -3.96 -8.61
CA TRP A 179 19.25 -4.00 -9.66
C TRP A 179 20.32 -2.93 -9.53
N ASP A 180 20.27 -2.10 -8.48
CA ASP A 180 21.38 -1.22 -8.13
C ASP A 180 22.44 -2.02 -7.34
N GLU A 181 23.64 -2.11 -7.91
CA GLU A 181 24.79 -2.80 -7.29
C GLU A 181 25.12 -2.27 -5.89
N ARG A 182 24.91 -0.96 -5.64
CA ARG A 182 25.14 -0.31 -4.34
C ARG A 182 24.17 -0.85 -3.29
N VAL A 183 22.93 -1.13 -3.69
CA VAL A 183 21.90 -1.71 -2.82
C VAL A 183 22.19 -3.18 -2.54
N GLN A 184 22.59 -3.93 -3.57
CA GLN A 184 22.95 -5.35 -3.43
C GLN A 184 24.12 -5.54 -2.46
N ALA A 185 25.15 -4.69 -2.54
CA ALA A 185 26.30 -4.74 -1.62
C ALA A 185 25.90 -4.50 -0.16
N ARG A 186 24.89 -3.66 0.11
CA ARG A 186 24.38 -3.42 1.47
C ARG A 186 23.58 -4.60 2.03
N ALA A 187 22.89 -5.36 1.18
CA ALA A 187 22.06 -6.49 1.60
C ALA A 187 22.86 -7.76 1.94
N GLN A 188 24.13 -7.84 1.52
CA GLN A 188 25.01 -8.99 1.75
C GLN A 188 25.86 -8.88 3.03
N ASN A 189 25.85 -7.72 3.70
CA ASN A 189 26.54 -7.48 4.97
C ASN A 189 25.58 -7.60 6.15
#